data_AF-U1PZR4-F1
#
_entry.id   AF-U1PZR4-F1
#
_cell.length_a   1.000
_cell.length_b   1.000
_cell.length_c   1.000
_cell.angle_alpha   90.00
_cell.angle_beta   90.00
_cell.angle_gamma   90.00
#
_symmetry.space_group_name_H-M   'P 1'
#
loop_
_entity.id
_entity.type
_entity.pdbx_description
1 polymer ?
#
loop_
_entity_poly.entity_id
_entity_poly.type
_entity_poly.pdbx_seq_one_letter_code
_entity_poly.pdbx_strand_id
1 'polypeptide(L)'
;MNYRNIATGGLIVALLLFGVGGATAAFGISFDDVQSVSFGEVRYEQSDLVVLSTTTVGPGTNVDEIELNVDHSGSGNINATVDVWLLASDTEITNGTLVESFTPGESMITVTLEDRVRESAYNTVDIRITEN
;
A
#
# COMPACT_ATOMS: atom_id res chain seq x y z
N MET A 1 -13.08 -70.78 9.18
CA MET A 1 -13.14 -71.72 8.04
C MET A 1 -14.19 -71.21 7.06
N ASN A 2 -13.76 -71.06 5.79
CA ASN A 2 -14.53 -71.14 4.54
C ASN A 2 -15.59 -70.04 4.26
N TYR A 3 -15.32 -69.11 3.34
CA TYR A 3 -15.60 -69.14 1.88
C TYR A 3 -17.09 -68.94 1.59
N ARG A 4 -17.60 -68.21 0.59
CA ARG A 4 -17.08 -67.50 -0.59
C ARG A 4 -18.29 -66.79 -1.23
N ASN A 5 -18.02 -65.60 -1.77
CA ASN A 5 -18.37 -65.10 -3.12
C ASN A 5 -19.81 -65.09 -3.70
N ILE A 6 -19.93 -64.16 -4.67
CA ILE A 6 -20.83 -64.09 -5.85
C ILE A 6 -22.10 -63.27 -5.56
N ALA A 7 -22.14 -61.96 -5.83
CA ALA A 7 -22.16 -61.27 -7.13
C ALA A 7 -23.47 -61.45 -7.93
N THR A 8 -23.89 -60.30 -8.51
CA THR A 8 -24.70 -60.14 -9.72
C THR A 8 -26.20 -60.43 -9.69
N GLY A 9 -26.98 -59.36 -9.89
CA GLY A 9 -28.01 -59.34 -10.92
C GLY A 9 -29.44 -59.21 -10.42
N GLY A 10 -30.08 -58.06 -10.69
CA GLY A 10 -31.51 -57.92 -10.45
C GLY A 10 -32.07 -56.52 -10.71
N LEU A 11 -31.83 -55.99 -11.91
CA LEU A 11 -32.43 -54.77 -12.44
C LEU A 11 -33.96 -54.93 -12.54
N ILE A 12 -34.74 -54.11 -11.82
CA ILE A 12 -36.16 -53.85 -12.14
C ILE A 12 -36.32 -52.34 -12.30
N VAL A 13 -36.43 -51.96 -13.57
CA VAL A 13 -36.84 -50.66 -14.07
C VAL A 13 -38.36 -50.66 -14.17
N ALA A 14 -39.02 -49.61 -13.64
CA ALA A 14 -40.31 -49.04 -14.07
C ALA A 14 -40.93 -48.32 -12.86
N LEU A 15 -41.60 -47.17 -12.95
CA LEU A 15 -41.86 -46.14 -13.95
C LEU A 15 -42.83 -45.19 -13.20
N LEU A 16 -42.94 -43.94 -13.66
CA LEU A 16 -44.07 -43.00 -13.43
C LEU A 16 -44.02 -42.22 -12.10
N LEU A 17 -43.66 -40.92 -12.16
CA LEU A 17 -44.60 -39.79 -12.41
C LEU A 17 -45.66 -39.76 -11.28
N PHE A 18 -45.75 -38.76 -10.39
CA PHE A 18 -45.94 -37.32 -10.56
C PHE A 18 -45.50 -36.66 -9.23
N GLY A 19 -44.64 -35.65 -9.19
CA GLY A 19 -45.04 -34.27 -9.47
C GLY A 19 -45.47 -33.55 -8.19
N VAL A 20 -44.53 -32.89 -7.49
CA VAL A 20 -44.78 -31.57 -6.90
C VAL A 20 -43.51 -30.75 -7.12
N GLY A 21 -43.61 -29.78 -8.02
CA GLY A 21 -42.53 -28.85 -8.31
C GLY A 21 -42.22 -28.00 -7.08
N GLY A 22 -40.99 -28.13 -6.59
CA GLY A 22 -40.27 -27.02 -5.99
C GLY A 22 -39.25 -26.57 -7.01
N ALA A 23 -39.51 -25.46 -7.68
CA ALA A 23 -38.50 -24.79 -8.48
C ALA A 23 -37.44 -24.24 -7.50
N THR A 24 -36.40 -25.02 -7.21
CA THR A 24 -35.16 -24.48 -6.66
C THR A 24 -34.24 -24.21 -7.83
N ALA A 25 -34.13 -22.94 -8.21
CA ALA A 25 -33.13 -22.50 -9.16
C ALA A 25 -31.76 -22.96 -8.65
N ALA A 26 -31.14 -23.87 -9.41
CA ALA A 26 -29.74 -24.20 -9.27
C ALA A 26 -28.94 -22.99 -9.74
N PHE A 27 -28.52 -22.14 -8.81
CA PHE A 27 -27.33 -21.32 -9.03
C PHE A 27 -26.13 -22.14 -8.56
N GLY A 28 -25.66 -22.96 -9.48
CA GLY A 28 -24.28 -23.43 -9.46
C GLY A 28 -23.38 -22.23 -9.73
N ILE A 29 -22.73 -21.76 -8.67
CA ILE A 29 -21.45 -21.07 -8.76
C ILE A 29 -20.56 -21.73 -7.73
N SER A 30 -19.92 -22.81 -8.17
CA SER A 30 -18.72 -23.32 -7.54
C SER A 30 -17.66 -22.23 -7.68
N PHE A 31 -17.36 -21.53 -6.59
CA PHE A 31 -16.08 -20.85 -6.47
C PHE A 31 -15.15 -21.78 -5.69
N ASP A 32 -14.61 -22.78 -6.39
CA ASP A 32 -13.39 -23.46 -5.93
C ASP A 32 -12.21 -22.66 -6.47
N ASP A 33 -12.03 -21.49 -5.87
CA ASP A 33 -10.76 -20.78 -5.92
C ASP A 33 -10.67 -20.00 -4.62
N VAL A 34 -10.29 -20.70 -3.55
CA VAL A 34 -9.74 -20.03 -2.38
C VAL A 34 -8.38 -19.52 -2.83
N GLN A 35 -8.38 -18.37 -3.51
CA GLN A 35 -7.15 -17.63 -3.73
C GLN A 35 -6.62 -17.24 -2.37
N SER A 36 -5.67 -18.04 -1.89
CA SER A 36 -4.78 -17.69 -0.80
C SER A 36 -3.96 -16.49 -1.27
N VAL A 37 -4.47 -15.28 -1.02
CA VAL A 37 -3.68 -14.07 -1.15
C VAL A 37 -2.69 -14.08 0.01
N SER A 38 -1.50 -14.62 -0.23
CA SER A 38 -0.37 -14.46 0.67
C SER A 38 0.10 -13.02 0.53
N PHE A 39 -0.39 -12.14 1.39
CA PHE A 39 0.31 -10.89 1.66
C PHE A 39 1.63 -11.29 2.29
N GLY A 40 2.73 -11.16 1.55
CA GLY A 40 4.07 -11.32 2.12
C GLY A 40 4.14 -10.49 3.40
N GLU A 41 4.75 -11.06 4.44
CA GLU A 41 4.89 -10.41 5.74
C GLU A 41 5.46 -9.00 5.54
N VAL A 42 4.64 -7.97 5.77
CA VAL A 42 5.11 -6.57 5.72
C VAL A 42 5.91 -6.36 7.00
N ARG A 43 7.23 -6.50 6.90
CA ARG A 43 8.14 -6.10 7.96
C ARG A 43 8.27 -4.58 7.92
N TYR A 44 7.60 -3.91 8.85
CA TYR A 44 7.88 -2.51 9.16
C TYR A 44 9.16 -2.49 9.99
N GLU A 45 10.30 -2.32 9.34
CA GLU A 45 11.51 -1.92 10.06
C GLU A 45 11.40 -0.43 10.39
N GLN A 46 11.73 -0.06 11.63
CA GLN A 46 11.79 1.34 12.03
C GLN A 46 12.94 1.97 11.25
N SER A 47 12.64 2.94 10.39
CA SER A 47 13.69 3.74 9.74
C SER A 47 14.49 4.48 10.81
N ASP A 48 15.81 4.55 10.59
CA ASP A 48 16.71 5.30 11.47
C ASP A 48 16.62 6.81 11.23
N LEU A 49 15.86 7.25 10.21
CA LEU A 49 15.65 8.63 9.79
C LEU A 49 14.33 9.20 10.34
N VAL A 50 14.41 10.37 10.98
CA VAL A 50 13.25 11.08 11.54
C VAL A 50 13.25 12.54 11.13
N VAL A 51 12.14 13.05 10.61
CA VAL A 51 11.97 14.49 10.36
C VAL A 51 11.67 15.19 11.68
N LEU A 52 12.57 16.08 12.11
CA LEU A 52 12.43 16.89 13.33
C LEU A 52 11.63 18.17 13.10
N SER A 53 11.82 18.81 11.94
CA SER A 53 11.15 20.07 11.61
C SER A 53 11.04 20.28 10.12
N THR A 54 10.03 21.05 9.72
CA THR A 54 9.78 21.45 8.33
C THR A 54 9.53 22.95 8.27
N THR A 55 10.21 23.64 7.37
CA THR A 55 10.07 25.08 7.13
C THR A 55 9.88 25.32 5.64
N THR A 56 8.97 26.21 5.27
CA THR A 56 8.75 26.62 3.88
C THR A 56 9.54 27.88 3.56
N VAL A 57 10.24 27.89 2.42
CA VAL A 57 11.10 28.99 1.98
C VAL A 57 10.67 29.48 0.60
N GLY A 58 10.64 30.80 0.44
CA GLY A 58 10.41 31.46 -0.84
C GLY A 58 10.16 32.97 -0.72
N PRO A 59 10.04 33.70 -1.84
CA PRO A 59 9.91 35.15 -1.84
C PRO A 59 8.46 35.60 -1.60
N GLY A 60 8.29 36.45 -0.59
CA GLY A 60 7.00 37.06 -0.27
C GLY A 60 6.05 36.02 0.31
N THR A 61 4.89 35.82 -0.34
CA THR A 61 3.89 34.81 0.04
C THR A 61 3.95 33.57 -0.83
N ASN A 62 5.10 33.33 -1.48
CA ASN A 62 5.30 32.16 -2.33
C ASN A 62 6.33 31.24 -1.68
N VAL A 63 6.17 29.96 -1.93
CA VAL A 63 7.07 28.88 -1.52
C VAL A 63 7.65 28.27 -2.78
N ASP A 64 8.97 28.12 -2.82
CA ASP A 64 9.70 27.37 -3.85
C ASP A 64 10.57 26.27 -3.26
N GLU A 65 10.84 26.30 -1.96
CA GLU A 65 11.71 25.35 -1.29
C GLU A 65 11.11 24.91 0.05
N ILE A 66 11.39 23.66 0.44
CA ILE A 66 11.03 23.10 1.74
C ILE A 66 12.31 22.67 2.43
N GLU A 67 12.63 23.34 3.54
CA GLU A 67 13.73 22.96 4.41
C GLU A 67 13.27 21.92 5.43
N LEU A 68 14.00 20.82 5.53
CA LEU A 68 13.73 19.72 6.45
C LEU A 68 14.95 19.51 7.34
N ASN A 69 14.72 19.42 8.65
CA ASN A 69 15.73 18.89 9.57
C ASN A 69 15.45 17.41 9.78
N VAL A 70 16.40 16.55 9.39
CA VAL A 70 16.29 15.11 9.51
C VAL A 70 17.36 14.62 10.47
N ASP A 71 16.96 13.92 11.52
CA ASP A 71 17.86 13.21 12.41
C ASP A 71 18.08 11.80 11.92
N HIS A 72 19.35 11.39 11.85
CA HIS A 72 19.75 10.02 11.60
C HIS A 72 20.34 9.40 12.87
N SER A 73 19.57 8.51 13.49
CA SER A 73 19.94 7.86 14.75
C SER A 73 20.79 6.59 14.59
N GLY A 74 20.96 6.09 13.36
CA GLY A 74 21.74 4.89 13.06
C GLY A 74 23.25 5.14 13.02
N SER A 75 24.02 4.07 12.81
CA SER A 75 25.49 4.12 12.92
C SER A 75 26.25 4.16 11.59
N GLY A 76 25.55 4.05 10.45
CA GLY A 76 26.15 4.04 9.11
C GLY A 76 25.43 5.02 8.19
N ASN A 77 26.04 5.40 7.07
CA ASN A 77 25.37 6.32 6.13
C ASN A 77 24.16 5.64 5.48
N ILE A 78 23.07 6.39 5.35
CA ILE A 78 21.85 5.93 4.67
C ILE A 78 21.61 6.83 3.45
N ASN A 79 21.46 6.23 2.28
CA ASN A 79 21.03 6.97 1.10
C ASN A 79 19.50 6.90 1.02
N ALA A 80 18.83 8.04 1.02
CA ALA A 80 17.37 8.07 0.98
C ALA A 80 16.85 9.10 -0.03
N THR A 81 15.68 8.80 -0.56
CA THR A 81 14.91 9.69 -1.41
C THR A 81 13.85 10.37 -0.56
N VAL A 82 13.87 11.69 -0.53
CA VAL A 82 12.91 12.55 0.15
C VAL A 82 11.97 13.13 -0.88
N ASP A 83 10.72 12.69 -0.85
CA ASP A 83 9.64 13.26 -1.64
C ASP A 83 8.80 14.18 -0.76
N VAL A 84 8.45 15.35 -1.28
CA VAL A 84 7.58 16.33 -0.61
C VAL A 84 6.44 16.69 -1.54
N TRP A 85 5.22 16.75 -1.01
CA TRP A 85 4.03 17.20 -1.73
C TRP A 85 3.36 18.34 -0.98
N LEU A 86 2.99 19.40 -1.71
CA LEU A 86 2.08 20.42 -1.22
C LEU A 86 0.67 20.07 -1.69
N LEU A 87 -0.22 19.87 -0.72
CA LEU A 87 -1.60 19.49 -0.97
C LEU A 87 -2.56 20.60 -0.58
N ALA A 88 -3.62 20.76 -1.39
CA ALA A 88 -4.82 21.48 -1.02
C ALA A 88 -5.91 20.46 -0.69
N SER A 89 -6.14 20.22 0.60
CA SER A 89 -6.91 19.06 1.08
C SER A 89 -6.23 17.77 0.63
N ASP A 90 -6.83 17.01 -0.30
CA ASP A 90 -6.29 15.74 -0.81
C ASP A 90 -5.75 15.85 -2.25
N THR A 91 -5.66 17.06 -2.80
CA THR A 91 -5.18 17.28 -4.18
C THR A 91 -3.77 17.84 -4.18
N GLU A 92 -2.87 17.18 -4.90
CA GLU A 92 -1.51 17.67 -5.16
C GLU A 92 -1.52 18.97 -5.96
N ILE A 93 -0.82 19.97 -5.45
CA ILE A 93 -0.61 21.26 -6.11
C ILE A 93 0.77 21.31 -6.75
N THR A 94 1.78 20.85 -6.02
CA THR A 94 3.15 20.66 -6.51
C THR A 94 3.85 19.65 -5.62
N ASN A 95 5.01 19.22 -6.06
CA ASN A 95 5.86 18.23 -5.43
C ASN A 95 7.32 18.63 -5.60
N GLY A 96 8.20 17.95 -4.88
CA GLY A 96 9.64 18.05 -5.03
C GLY A 96 10.29 16.76 -4.55
N THR A 97 11.39 16.38 -5.18
CA THR A 97 12.14 15.17 -4.83
C THR A 97 13.61 15.51 -4.66
N LEU A 98 14.22 15.03 -3.59
CA LEU A 98 15.65 15.12 -3.31
C LEU A 98 16.19 13.72 -3.01
N VAL A 99 17.35 13.38 -3.57
CA VAL A 99 18.11 12.18 -3.17
C VAL A 99 19.32 12.65 -2.39
N GLU A 100 19.44 12.21 -1.14
CA GLU A 100 20.50 12.66 -0.23
C GLU A 100 21.06 11.49 0.60
N SER A 101 22.33 11.62 0.98
CA SER A 101 23.00 10.66 1.87
C SER A 101 23.07 11.25 3.28
N PHE A 102 22.34 10.64 4.21
CA PHE A 102 22.33 11.03 5.62
C PHE A 102 23.48 10.35 6.36
N THR A 103 24.34 11.15 6.99
CA THR A 103 25.32 10.70 7.97
C THR A 103 24.71 10.75 9.37
N PRO A 104 25.16 9.91 10.33
CA PRO A 104 24.63 9.93 11.69
C PRO A 104 24.60 11.33 12.31
N GLY A 105 23.47 11.69 12.92
CA GLY A 105 23.15 13.01 13.47
C GLY A 105 22.16 13.82 12.63
N GLU A 106 22.00 15.09 13.01
CA GLU A 106 21.07 16.02 12.35
C GLU A 106 21.64 16.56 11.03
N SER A 107 20.80 16.57 10.00
CA SER A 107 21.10 17.12 8.68
C SER A 107 19.98 18.05 8.23
N MET A 108 20.35 19.26 7.82
CA MET A 108 19.44 20.21 7.20
C MET A 108 19.51 20.06 5.68
N ILE A 109 18.38 19.72 5.08
CA ILE A 109 18.25 19.51 3.63
C ILE A 109 17.19 20.46 3.06
N THR A 110 17.33 20.80 1.79
CA THR A 110 16.40 21.68 1.08
C THR A 110 15.85 20.95 -0.13
N VAL A 111 14.53 20.76 -0.17
CA VAL A 111 13.83 20.17 -1.31
C VAL A 111 13.23 21.29 -2.14
N THR A 112 13.70 21.46 -3.37
CA THR A 112 13.13 22.40 -4.34
C THR A 112 11.85 21.84 -4.93
N LEU A 113 10.79 22.64 -4.96
CA LEU A 113 9.51 22.28 -5.57
C LEU A 113 9.58 22.45 -7.09
N GLU A 114 8.84 21.61 -7.84
CA GLU A 114 8.77 21.69 -9.30
C GLU A 114 8.14 23.02 -9.77
N ASP A 115 7.14 23.51 -9.03
CA ASP A 115 6.49 24.78 -9.28
C ASP A 115 6.45 25.65 -8.02
N ARG A 116 6.61 26.96 -8.22
CA ARG A 116 6.39 27.93 -7.14
C ARG A 116 4.89 28.03 -6.82
N VAL A 117 4.55 27.84 -5.55
CA VAL A 117 3.17 27.86 -5.06
C VAL A 117 2.96 28.99 -4.07
N ARG A 118 1.77 29.61 -4.07
CA ARG A 118 1.42 30.59 -3.04
C ARG A 118 1.10 29.89 -1.72
N GLU A 119 1.52 30.45 -0.59
CA GLU A 119 1.25 29.89 0.74
C GLU A 119 -0.25 29.66 0.99
N SER A 120 -1.12 30.52 0.45
CA SER A 120 -2.57 30.36 0.58
C SER A 120 -3.18 29.28 -0.31
N ALA A 121 -2.41 28.68 -1.21
CA ALA A 121 -2.89 27.71 -2.20
C ALA A 121 -2.75 26.25 -1.73
N TYR A 122 -2.02 26.00 -0.65
CA TYR A 122 -1.92 24.69 -0.01
C TYR A 122 -2.26 24.82 1.49
N ASN A 123 -2.59 23.71 2.12
CA ASN A 123 -2.85 23.64 3.56
C ASN A 123 -2.16 22.47 4.25
N THR A 124 -1.58 21.55 3.48
CA THR A 124 -0.92 20.36 3.97
C THR A 124 0.41 20.18 3.24
N VAL A 125 1.44 19.81 3.99
CA VAL A 125 2.73 19.37 3.47
C VAL A 125 2.85 17.89 3.82
N ASP A 126 2.95 17.03 2.81
CA ASP A 126 3.19 15.61 2.99
C ASP A 126 4.64 15.29 2.62
N ILE A 127 5.30 14.45 3.41
CA ILE A 127 6.73 14.14 3.28
C ILE A 127 6.90 12.64 3.40
N ARG A 128 7.58 12.04 2.41
CA ARG A 128 7.95 10.63 2.43
C ARG A 128 9.46 10.50 2.27
N ILE A 129 10.08 9.78 3.19
CA ILE A 129 11.47 9.38 3.10
C ILE A 129 11.52 7.88 2.77
N THR A 130 12.27 7.53 1.73
CA THR A 130 12.46 6.15 1.27
C THR A 130 13.95 5.82 1.28
N GLU A 131 14.36 4.91 2.16
CA GLU A 131 15.73 4.40 2.24
C GLU A 131 16.03 3.49 1.03
N ASN A 132 17.23 3.61 0.45
CA ASN A 132 17.68 2.85 -0.73
C ASN A 132 18.81 1.85 -0.39
#